data_AF-S4P4M7-F1
#
_entry.id   AF-S4P4M7-F1
#
_cell.length_a   1.000
_cell.length_b   1.000
_cell.length_c   1.000
_cell.angle_alpha   90.00
_cell.angle_beta   90.00
_cell.angle_gamma   90.00
#
_symmetry.space_group_name_H-M   'P 1'
#
loop_
_entity.id
_entity.type
_entity.pdbx_description
1 polymer ?
#
loop_
_entity_poly.entity_id
_entity_poly.type
_entity_poly.pdbx_seq_one_letter_code
_entity_poly.pdbx_strand_id
1 'polypeptide(L)'
;MYAKSKSGIMKLKIQGGTAVDPDSGIADSAHVYQAPDRTKYTTVLSKTDVVAGKNSYYKLQVLKSNKQNKFWLFRSWGRIGTPIGGNKLEECKTLNSAIEMFENLYMERTQNPWEMRDDFVKMPGSYYPIDVDYGEEPTAA
;
A
#
# COMPACT_ATOMS: atom_id res chain seq x y z
N MET A 1 -10.75 26.37 -13.83
CA MET A 1 -11.46 25.06 -13.82
C MET A 1 -10.36 24.01 -13.95
N TYR A 2 -10.13 23.08 -13.01
CA TYR A 2 -10.85 21.84 -12.64
C TYR A 2 -10.07 21.26 -11.43
N ALA A 3 -10.55 20.41 -10.52
CA ALA A 3 -11.85 19.88 -10.13
C ALA A 3 -11.70 19.51 -8.64
N LYS A 4 -12.69 19.81 -7.79
CA LYS A 4 -12.69 19.29 -6.41
C LYS A 4 -12.86 17.78 -6.49
N SER A 5 -11.85 17.01 -6.07
CA SER A 5 -12.02 15.59 -5.78
C SER A 5 -13.10 15.47 -4.70
N LYS A 6 -14.23 14.84 -5.06
CA LYS A 6 -15.26 14.49 -4.09
C LYS A 6 -14.70 13.35 -3.25
N SER A 7 -14.15 13.70 -2.09
CA SER A 7 -13.87 12.73 -1.02
C SER A 7 -15.23 12.23 -0.50
N GLY A 8 -15.78 11.23 -1.18
CA GLY A 8 -16.88 10.42 -0.67
C GLY A 8 -16.32 9.44 0.34
N ILE A 9 -17.09 9.14 1.38
CA ILE A 9 -16.78 8.03 2.30
C ILE A 9 -16.79 6.75 1.46
N MET A 10 -15.62 6.34 0.99
CA MET A 10 -15.44 5.10 0.24
C MET A 10 -15.41 3.96 1.26
N LYS A 11 -16.36 3.03 1.16
CA LYS A 11 -16.39 1.83 2.00
C LYS A 11 -15.14 1.01 1.70
N LEU A 12 -14.29 0.86 2.71
CA LEU A 12 -13.10 0.04 2.63
C LEU A 12 -13.52 -1.44 2.67
N LYS A 13 -13.21 -2.20 1.62
CA LYS A 13 -13.46 -3.65 1.59
C LYS A 13 -12.30 -4.38 2.25
N ILE A 14 -12.59 -5.01 3.38
CA ILE A 14 -11.58 -5.73 4.16
C ILE A 14 -11.66 -7.21 3.78
N GLN A 15 -10.52 -7.78 3.40
CA GLN A 15 -10.38 -9.21 3.13
C GLN A 15 -9.10 -9.73 3.79
N GLY A 16 -9.23 -10.74 4.65
CA GLY A 16 -8.10 -11.36 5.34
C GLY A 16 -7.31 -10.38 6.23
N GLY A 17 -7.97 -9.36 6.81
CA GLY A 17 -7.30 -8.32 7.61
C GLY A 17 -6.41 -7.40 6.78
N THR A 18 -6.75 -7.18 5.52
CA THR A 18 -6.16 -6.17 4.63
C THR A 18 -7.25 -5.50 3.83
N ALA A 19 -6.96 -4.32 3.28
CA ALA A 19 -7.88 -3.67 2.36
C ALA A 19 -7.17 -3.10 1.15
N VAL A 20 -7.84 -3.16 0.00
CA VAL A 20 -7.39 -2.47 -1.21
C VAL A 20 -7.68 -0.99 -1.08
N ASP A 21 -6.68 -0.15 -1.38
CA ASP A 21 -6.88 1.29 -1.39
C ASP A 21 -7.95 1.69 -2.44
N PRO A 22 -9.01 2.42 -2.07
CA PRO A 22 -10.04 2.86 -3.01
C PRO A 22 -9.52 3.69 -4.18
N ASP A 23 -8.42 4.44 -3.98
CA ASP A 23 -7.78 5.24 -5.03
C ASP A 23 -7.14 4.37 -6.13
N SER A 24 -7.03 3.05 -5.92
CA SER A 24 -6.66 2.11 -6.97
C SER A 24 -7.70 2.02 -8.09
N GLY A 25 -8.96 2.38 -7.81
CA GLY A 25 -10.07 2.23 -8.75
C GLY A 25 -10.51 0.78 -9.00
N ILE A 26 -9.87 -0.21 -8.34
CA ILE A 26 -10.15 -1.65 -8.54
C ILE A 26 -10.50 -2.40 -7.25
N ALA A 27 -10.75 -1.69 -6.14
CA ALA A 27 -11.07 -2.26 -4.83
C ALA A 27 -12.25 -3.26 -4.84
N ASP A 28 -13.17 -3.14 -5.80
CA ASP A 28 -14.31 -4.07 -5.94
C ASP A 28 -13.98 -5.38 -6.68
N SER A 29 -12.82 -5.44 -7.34
CA SER A 29 -12.47 -6.51 -8.29
C SER A 29 -11.10 -7.15 -8.05
N ALA A 30 -10.39 -6.68 -7.03
CA ALA A 30 -9.09 -7.18 -6.62
C ALA A 30 -9.00 -7.30 -5.09
N HIS A 31 -8.01 -8.03 -4.62
CA HIS A 31 -7.61 -8.15 -3.22
C HIS A 31 -6.10 -7.98 -3.09
N VAL A 32 -5.62 -7.67 -1.89
CA VAL A 32 -4.17 -7.68 -1.60
C VAL A 32 -3.65 -9.10 -1.77
N TYR A 33 -2.54 -9.26 -2.48
CA TYR A 33 -1.90 -10.55 -2.62
C TYR A 33 -1.31 -11.01 -1.28
N GLN A 34 -1.64 -12.25 -0.91
CA GLN A 34 -1.09 -12.96 0.23
C GLN A 34 -0.34 -14.20 -0.27
N ALA A 35 0.93 -14.33 0.14
CA ALA A 35 1.75 -15.48 -0.19
C ALA A 35 1.35 -16.73 0.63
N PRO A 36 1.79 -17.94 0.22
CA PRO A 36 1.45 -19.19 0.91
C PRO A 36 1.85 -19.24 2.39
N ASP A 37 2.92 -18.54 2.77
CA ASP A 37 3.42 -18.36 4.13
C ASP A 37 2.60 -17.34 4.97
N ARG A 38 1.51 -16.82 4.41
CA ARG A 38 0.65 -15.76 4.95
C ARG A 38 1.27 -14.36 4.94
N THR A 39 2.40 -14.15 4.28
CA THR A 39 2.96 -12.82 4.07
C THR A 39 2.03 -12.00 3.19
N LYS A 40 1.58 -10.85 3.71
CA LYS A 40 0.70 -9.91 3.00
C LYS A 40 1.55 -8.86 2.29
N TYR A 41 1.43 -8.76 0.96
CA TYR A 41 2.18 -7.79 0.17
C TYR A 41 1.48 -6.42 0.16
N THR A 42 1.41 -5.80 1.34
CA THR A 42 0.89 -4.45 1.56
C THR A 42 1.66 -3.79 2.69
N THR A 43 1.97 -2.51 2.56
CA THR A 43 2.58 -1.73 3.64
C THR A 43 2.17 -0.26 3.53
N VAL A 44 2.09 0.39 4.69
CA VAL A 44 1.99 1.84 4.78
C VAL A 44 3.23 2.32 5.50
N LEU A 45 3.93 3.25 4.87
CA LEU A 45 5.16 3.81 5.38
C LEU A 45 4.97 5.28 5.72
N SER A 46 5.67 5.75 6.75
CA SER A 46 5.72 7.14 7.17
C SER A 46 7.16 7.66 7.11
N LYS A 47 7.33 8.95 6.82
CA LYS A 47 8.60 9.66 6.94
C LYS A 47 8.34 11.03 7.55
N THR A 48 8.93 11.25 8.72
CA THR A 48 8.82 12.50 9.45
C THR A 48 10.15 13.25 9.37
N ASP A 49 10.09 14.49 8.91
CA ASP A 49 11.17 15.46 8.94
C ASP A 49 10.75 16.59 9.88
N VAL A 50 11.26 16.53 11.11
CA VAL A 50 10.91 17.47 12.19
C VAL A 50 11.44 18.87 11.88
N VAL A 51 12.61 18.97 11.26
CA VAL A 51 13.25 20.26 10.93
C VAL A 51 12.45 20.99 9.85
N ALA A 52 12.02 20.27 8.82
CA ALA A 52 11.21 20.84 7.74
C ALA A 52 9.70 20.90 8.07
N GLY A 53 9.25 20.36 9.21
CA GLY A 53 7.83 20.26 9.56
C GLY A 53 7.01 19.44 8.56
N LYS A 54 7.62 18.40 7.98
CA LYS A 54 7.01 17.55 6.94
C LYS A 54 6.74 16.17 7.48
N ASN A 55 5.53 15.68 7.22
CA ASN A 55 5.15 14.30 7.47
C ASN A 55 4.57 13.72 6.19
N SER A 56 5.24 12.71 5.64
CA SER A 56 4.90 12.10 4.36
C SER A 56 4.51 10.65 4.57
N TYR A 57 3.57 10.17 3.77
CA TYR A 57 3.23 8.75 3.71
C TYR A 57 3.58 8.16 2.35
N TYR A 58 3.78 6.85 2.34
CA TYR A 58 3.92 6.04 1.13
C TYR A 58 3.23 4.69 1.36
N LYS A 59 2.17 4.42 0.61
CA LYS A 59 1.45 3.14 0.60
C LYS A 59 1.88 2.35 -0.63
N LEU A 60 2.07 1.05 -0.44
CA LEU A 60 2.46 0.11 -1.49
C LEU A 60 1.67 -1.18 -1.33
N GLN A 61 1.06 -1.68 -2.42
CA GLN A 61 0.25 -2.89 -2.41
C GLN A 61 0.45 -3.69 -3.70
N VAL A 62 0.67 -5.01 -3.58
CA VAL A 62 0.46 -5.94 -4.69
C VAL A 62 -1.00 -6.37 -4.67
N LEU A 63 -1.70 -6.17 -5.78
CA LEU A 63 -3.12 -6.46 -5.95
C LEU A 63 -3.30 -7.61 -6.94
N LYS A 64 -4.18 -8.56 -6.62
CA LYS A 64 -4.54 -9.69 -7.48
C LYS A 64 -6.01 -9.61 -7.85
N SER A 65 -6.35 -9.89 -9.12
CA SER A 65 -7.74 -9.92 -9.56
C SER A 65 -8.52 -11.07 -8.90
N ASN A 66 -9.78 -10.82 -8.59
CA ASN A 66 -10.69 -11.84 -8.05
C ASN A 66 -11.15 -12.86 -9.10
N LYS A 67 -11.07 -12.50 -10.40
CA LYS A 67 -11.67 -13.27 -11.51
C LYS A 67 -10.65 -13.75 -12.54
N GLN A 68 -9.51 -13.10 -12.64
CA GLN A 68 -8.52 -13.34 -13.69
C GLN A 68 -7.14 -13.58 -13.08
N ASN A 69 -6.22 -14.19 -13.83
CA ASN A 69 -4.82 -14.26 -13.44
C ASN A 69 -4.09 -12.95 -13.79
N LYS A 70 -4.53 -11.86 -13.17
CA LYS A 70 -3.98 -10.50 -13.36
C LYS A 70 -3.49 -9.93 -12.04
N PHE A 71 -2.41 -9.16 -12.14
CA PHE A 71 -1.73 -8.57 -11.00
C PHE A 71 -1.45 -7.10 -11.27
N TRP A 72 -1.50 -6.29 -10.22
CA TRP A 72 -1.14 -4.88 -10.27
C TRP A 72 -0.25 -4.53 -9.10
N LEU A 73 0.59 -3.53 -9.30
CA LEU A 73 1.23 -2.82 -8.23
C LEU A 73 0.53 -1.47 -8.06
N PHE A 74 -0.01 -1.24 -6.88
CA PHE A 74 -0.58 0.04 -6.50
C PHE A 74 0.34 0.78 -5.54
N ARG A 75 0.52 2.07 -5.77
CA ARG A 75 1.20 2.97 -4.84
C ARG A 75 0.48 4.29 -4.68
N SER A 76 0.52 4.84 -3.48
CA SER A 76 -0.01 6.16 -3.14
C SER A 76 0.97 6.88 -2.22
N TRP A 77 1.18 8.18 -2.43
CA TRP A 77 2.14 8.97 -1.66
C TRP A 77 1.64 10.39 -1.48
N GLY A 78 2.04 11.03 -0.40
CA GLY A 78 1.67 12.42 -0.17
C GLY A 78 2.09 12.96 1.18
N ARG A 79 1.77 14.23 1.42
CA ARG A 79 1.93 14.87 2.72
C ARG A 79 0.66 14.67 3.55
N ILE A 80 0.82 14.07 4.72
CA ILE A 80 -0.27 13.75 5.64
C ILE A 80 -1.01 15.04 6.03
N GLY A 81 -2.35 14.98 6.01
CA GLY A 81 -3.21 16.11 6.35
C GLY A 81 -3.34 17.19 5.26
N THR A 82 -2.86 16.92 4.04
CA THR A 82 -2.94 17.88 2.92
C THR A 82 -3.38 17.17 1.64
N PRO A 83 -3.88 17.90 0.62
CA PRO A 83 -4.20 17.31 -0.68
C PRO A 83 -2.95 17.02 -1.55
N ILE A 84 -1.75 17.28 -1.04
CA ILE A 84 -0.51 17.10 -1.80
C ILE A 84 -0.18 15.61 -1.84
N GLY A 85 -0.19 15.04 -3.04
CA GLY A 85 0.13 13.63 -3.24
C GLY A 85 -0.21 13.16 -4.63
N GLY A 86 -0.13 11.85 -4.82
CA GLY A 86 -0.52 11.17 -6.04
C GLY A 86 -0.58 9.67 -5.82
N ASN A 87 -1.13 8.97 -6.80
CA ASN A 87 -1.18 7.52 -6.82
C ASN A 87 -0.79 7.01 -8.20
N LYS A 88 -0.48 5.72 -8.28
CA LYS A 88 -0.27 5.02 -9.54
C LYS A 88 -0.65 3.56 -9.39
N LEU A 89 -1.45 3.07 -10.33
CA LEU A 89 -1.73 1.66 -10.53
C LEU A 89 -1.00 1.19 -11.79
N GLU A 90 -0.21 0.12 -11.68
CA GLU A 90 0.55 -0.45 -12.80
C GLU A 90 0.20 -1.93 -12.97
N GLU A 91 -0.22 -2.33 -14.17
CA GLU A 91 -0.46 -3.74 -14.49
C GLU A 91 0.86 -4.49 -14.61
N CYS A 92 0.94 -5.66 -13.98
CA CYS A 92 2.13 -6.49 -13.91
C CYS A 92 1.90 -7.76 -14.76
N LYS A 93 2.90 -8.13 -15.57
CA LYS A 93 2.80 -9.31 -16.46
C LYS A 93 2.64 -10.62 -15.68
N THR A 94 3.31 -10.71 -14.54
CA THR A 94 3.33 -11.90 -13.68
C THR A 94 3.31 -11.49 -12.21
N LEU A 95 2.94 -12.43 -11.35
CA LEU A 95 3.02 -12.26 -9.90
C LEU A 95 4.46 -11.95 -9.44
N ASN A 96 5.46 -12.70 -9.92
CA ASN A 96 6.87 -12.47 -9.59
C ASN A 96 7.31 -11.05 -9.95
N SER A 97 6.91 -10.54 -11.12
CA SER A 97 7.25 -9.17 -11.52
C SER A 97 6.61 -8.15 -10.57
N ALA A 98 5.37 -8.37 -10.11
CA ALA A 98 4.72 -7.50 -9.15
C ALA A 98 5.42 -7.51 -7.78
N ILE A 99 5.82 -8.70 -7.30
CA ILE A 99 6.57 -8.90 -6.05
C ILE A 99 7.93 -8.22 -6.12
N GLU A 100 8.70 -8.45 -7.18
CA GLU A 100 10.03 -7.85 -7.36
C GLU A 100 9.96 -6.32 -7.39
N MET A 101 8.99 -5.75 -8.11
CA MET A 101 8.78 -4.29 -8.10
C MET A 101 8.38 -3.77 -6.72
N PHE A 102 7.55 -4.51 -5.98
CA PHE A 102 7.18 -4.18 -4.62
C PHE A 102 8.41 -4.14 -3.70
N GLU A 103 9.22 -5.20 -3.71
CA GLU A 103 10.39 -5.33 -2.84
C GLU A 103 11.46 -4.28 -3.15
N ASN A 104 11.68 -4.01 -4.45
CA ASN A 104 12.60 -2.96 -4.89
C ASN A 104 12.16 -1.57 -4.42
N LEU A 105 10.88 -1.23 -4.55
CA LEU A 105 10.37 0.05 -4.06
C LEU A 105 10.38 0.12 -2.54
N TYR A 106 10.08 -0.97 -1.85
CA TYR A 106 10.19 -1.03 -0.39
C TYR A 106 11.63 -0.75 0.06
N MET A 107 12.61 -1.41 -0.56
CA MET A 107 14.03 -1.20 -0.29
C MET A 107 14.47 0.24 -0.62
N GLU A 108 14.03 0.81 -1.75
CA GLU A 108 14.32 2.21 -2.10
C GLU A 108 13.79 3.20 -1.03
N ARG A 109 12.59 2.94 -0.49
CA ARG A 109 11.94 3.85 0.46
C ARG A 109 12.47 3.69 1.88
N THR A 110 12.86 2.47 2.27
CA THR A 110 13.16 2.14 3.66
C THR A 110 14.63 1.84 3.93
N GLN A 111 15.40 1.51 2.89
CA GLN A 111 16.75 0.93 2.97
C GLN A 111 16.82 -0.41 3.73
N ASN A 112 15.71 -1.13 3.80
CA ASN A 112 15.62 -2.47 4.37
C ASN A 112 15.03 -3.44 3.31
N PRO A 113 15.58 -4.66 3.16
CA PRO A 113 14.95 -5.66 2.30
C PRO A 113 13.59 -6.09 2.89
N TRP A 114 12.64 -6.43 2.01
CA TRP A 114 11.28 -6.81 2.43
C TRP A 114 11.25 -8.07 3.30
N GLU A 115 12.17 -9.00 3.07
CA GLU A 115 12.30 -10.22 3.87
C GLU A 115 12.67 -9.94 5.34
N MET A 116 13.31 -8.80 5.62
CA MET A 116 13.69 -8.36 6.97
C MET A 116 12.67 -7.39 7.58
N ARG A 117 11.44 -7.34 7.07
CA ARG A 117 10.39 -6.44 7.56
C ARG A 117 10.05 -6.63 9.04
N ASP A 118 10.19 -7.85 9.56
CA ASP A 118 9.89 -8.16 10.97
C ASP A 118 11.06 -7.76 11.89
N ASP A 119 12.27 -7.59 11.34
CA ASP A 119 13.50 -7.12 12.01
C ASP A 119 13.91 -5.72 11.51
N PHE A 120 12.93 -4.85 11.32
CA PHE A 120 13.13 -3.54 10.67
C PHE A 120 14.12 -2.62 11.42
N VAL A 121 15.08 -2.04 10.69
CA VAL A 121 16.00 -1.03 11.24
C VAL A 121 15.71 0.35 10.66
N LYS A 122 15.35 1.30 11.54
CA LYS A 122 15.06 2.68 11.13
C LYS A 122 16.32 3.39 10.62
N MET A 123 16.33 3.68 9.31
CA MET A 123 17.43 4.44 8.69
C MET A 123 17.18 5.96 8.69
N PRO A 124 18.20 6.80 8.96
CA PRO A 124 18.08 8.25 8.87
C PRO A 124 17.57 8.71 7.51
N GLY A 125 16.58 9.61 7.48
CA GLY A 125 16.03 10.14 6.22
C GLY A 125 15.19 9.17 5.39
N SER A 126 15.02 7.91 5.81
CA SER A 126 14.19 6.91 5.12
C SER A 126 12.78 6.82 5.69
N TYR A 127 11.88 6.19 4.94
CA TYR A 127 10.56 5.83 5.44
C TYR A 127 10.64 4.68 6.46
N TYR A 128 9.61 4.50 7.27
CA TYR A 128 9.45 3.38 8.21
C TYR A 128 8.02 2.85 8.18
N PRO A 129 7.80 1.54 8.40
CA PRO A 129 6.46 0.96 8.40
C PRO A 129 5.64 1.47 9.58
N ILE A 130 4.34 1.64 9.35
CA ILE A 130 3.35 1.90 10.40
C ILE A 130 2.29 0.80 10.37
N ASP A 131 1.87 0.38 11.55
CA ASP A 131 0.79 -0.58 11.70
C ASP A 131 -0.53 0.10 11.35
N VAL A 132 -1.27 -0.52 10.42
CA VAL A 132 -2.62 -0.09 10.06
C VAL A 132 -3.56 -1.22 10.42
N ASP A 133 -4.30 -1.02 11.51
CA ASP A 133 -5.41 -1.89 11.87
C ASP A 133 -6.63 -1.50 11.03
N TYR A 134 -7.05 -2.41 10.17
CA TYR A 134 -8.24 -2.22 9.34
C TYR A 134 -9.52 -2.71 10.02
N GLY A 135 -9.44 -3.34 11.20
CA GLY A 135 -10.53 -4.06 11.83
C GLY A 135 -10.85 -5.36 11.09
N GLU A 136 -11.42 -6.34 11.78
CA GLU A 136 -11.97 -7.54 11.14
C GLU A 136 -13.44 -7.28 10.77
N GLU A 137 -13.84 -7.54 9.52
CA GLU A 137 -15.27 -7.72 9.25
C GLU A 137 -15.73 -8.97 10.01
N PRO A 138 -16.82 -8.92 10.80
CA PRO A 138 -17.35 -10.10 11.42
C PRO A 138 -17.74 -11.09 10.33
N THR A 139 -17.06 -12.24 10.29
CA THR A 139 -17.44 -13.36 9.43
C THR A 139 -18.88 -13.73 9.77
N ALA A 140 -19.81 -13.51 8.84
CA ALA A 140 -21.16 -14.06 8.98
C ALA A 140 -21.04 -15.58 9.05
N ALA A 141 -21.43 -16.14 10.21
CA ALA A 141 -21.50 -17.57 10.46
C ALA A 141 -22.69 -18.21 9.72
#